data_AF-A0A319DWF2-F1
#
_entry.id   AF-A0A319DWF2-F1
#
_cell.length_a   1.000
_cell.length_b   1.000
_cell.length_c   1.000
_cell.angle_alpha   90.00
_cell.angle_beta   90.00
_cell.angle_gamma   90.00
#
_symmetry.space_group_name_H-M   'P 1'
#
loop_
_entity.id
_entity.type
_entity.pdbx_description
1 polymer ?
#
loop_
_entity_poly.entity_id
_entity_poly.type
_entity_poly.pdbx_seq_one_letter_code
_entity_poly.pdbx_strand_id
1 'polypeptide(L)'
;MGGVRHLELTEGNKEKLSQHGALSEEKARLSHVVRDAIQLVRSIGERLLWVDSLCIVQDNAQTKHTQISNMDLIYSHAICTIVNVAGTNADSPLSGVQPGSRPAMVDLKVRFKDKILIVQPPDLCHILAGSVYETRGWTFQERILSPRCIYFTPW
;
A
#
# COMPACT_ATOMS: atom_id res chain seq x y z
N MET A 1 -8.57 -8.93 -21.01
CA MET A 1 -8.54 -7.50 -20.65
C MET A 1 -7.10 -7.12 -20.40
N GLY A 2 -6.52 -6.27 -21.25
CA GLY A 2 -5.10 -5.93 -21.21
C GLY A 2 -4.80 -5.06 -19.99
N GLY A 3 -4.28 -5.67 -18.92
CA GLY A 3 -3.79 -4.93 -17.76
C GLY A 3 -2.57 -4.09 -18.14
N VAL A 4 -2.51 -2.86 -17.64
CA VAL A 4 -1.30 -2.04 -17.71
C VAL A 4 -0.19 -2.83 -17.01
N ARG A 5 0.88 -3.16 -17.74
CA ARG A 5 2.05 -3.82 -17.15
C ARG A 5 2.81 -2.81 -16.30
N HIS A 6 2.71 -2.96 -14.98
CA HIS A 6 3.53 -2.19 -14.06
C HIS A 6 5.00 -2.61 -14.16
N LEU A 7 5.89 -1.74 -13.69
CA LEU A 7 7.30 -2.04 -13.55
C LEU A 7 7.48 -3.17 -12.55
N GLU A 8 8.24 -4.19 -12.96
CA GLU A 8 8.65 -5.32 -12.12
C GLU A 8 10.15 -5.50 -12.24
N LEU A 9 10.79 -5.93 -11.15
CA LEU A 9 12.20 -6.30 -11.15
C LEU A 9 12.39 -7.65 -11.84
N THR A 10 13.27 -7.70 -12.82
CA THR A 10 13.67 -8.90 -13.55
C THR A 10 15.20 -9.00 -13.59
N GLU A 11 15.76 -10.18 -13.86
CA GLU A 11 17.23 -10.32 -13.98
C GLU A 11 17.78 -9.35 -15.04
N GLY A 12 17.07 -9.18 -16.16
CA GLY A 12 17.49 -8.32 -17.26
C GLY A 12 17.44 -6.81 -16.98
N ASN A 13 16.68 -6.35 -15.97
CA ASN A 13 16.59 -4.93 -15.62
C ASN A 13 17.18 -4.59 -14.24
N LYS A 14 17.62 -5.59 -13.48
CA LYS A 14 18.13 -5.45 -12.11
C LYS A 14 19.27 -4.46 -11.99
N GLU A 15 20.23 -4.52 -12.89
CA GLU A 15 21.38 -3.61 -12.88
C GLU A 15 20.94 -2.16 -13.12
N LYS A 16 20.01 -1.94 -14.06
CA LYS A 16 19.42 -0.63 -14.33
C LYS A 16 18.64 -0.10 -13.12
N LEU A 17 17.75 -0.91 -12.55
CA LEU A 17 16.89 -0.51 -11.43
C LEU A 17 17.66 -0.29 -10.12
N SER A 18 18.86 -0.85 -10.00
CA SER A 18 19.74 -0.63 -8.85
C SER A 18 20.47 0.72 -8.90
N GLN A 19 20.45 1.43 -10.04
CA GLN A 19 21.10 2.73 -10.17
C GLN A 19 20.30 3.85 -9.48
N HIS A 20 21.04 4.83 -8.96
CA HIS A 20 20.42 6.02 -8.38
C HIS A 20 19.56 6.75 -9.41
N GLY A 21 18.31 7.05 -9.07
CA GLY A 21 17.38 7.77 -9.94
C GLY A 21 16.57 6.90 -10.91
N ALA A 22 16.84 5.59 -11.02
CA ALA A 22 16.19 4.71 -11.99
C ALA A 22 14.65 4.71 -11.91
N LEU A 23 14.08 4.73 -10.70
CA LEU A 23 12.62 4.78 -10.51
C LEU A 23 12.00 6.11 -10.97
N SER A 24 12.77 7.19 -11.02
CA SER A 24 12.28 8.48 -11.52
C SER A 24 12.14 8.47 -13.04
N GLU A 25 13.04 7.76 -13.74
CA GLU A 25 12.95 7.54 -15.19
C GLU A 25 11.78 6.62 -15.55
N GLU A 26 11.53 5.60 -14.73
CA GLU A 26 10.45 4.62 -14.94
C GLU A 26 9.11 5.04 -14.27
N LYS A 27 8.98 6.30 -13.85
CA LYS A 27 7.82 6.80 -13.07
C LYS A 27 6.47 6.50 -13.74
N ALA A 28 6.40 6.53 -15.06
CA ALA A 28 5.17 6.25 -15.82
C ALA A 28 4.72 4.78 -15.71
N ARG A 29 5.63 3.86 -15.41
CA ARG A 29 5.35 2.42 -15.25
C ARG A 29 5.14 2.02 -13.80
N LEU A 30 5.38 2.92 -12.84
CA LEU A 30 5.03 2.69 -11.44
C LEU A 30 3.52 2.78 -11.25
N SER A 31 2.96 1.78 -10.57
CA SER A 31 1.57 1.82 -10.14
C SER A 31 1.30 3.02 -9.23
N HIS A 32 0.05 3.46 -9.17
CA HIS A 32 -0.32 4.62 -8.35
C HIS A 32 0.01 4.40 -6.86
N VAL A 33 -0.27 3.21 -6.32
CA VAL A 33 0.00 2.91 -4.91
C VAL A 33 1.49 3.02 -4.57
N VAL A 34 2.39 2.61 -5.47
CA VAL A 34 3.84 2.70 -5.25
C VAL A 34 4.31 4.16 -5.29
N ARG A 35 3.78 4.96 -6.22
CA ARG A 35 4.09 6.40 -6.29
C ARG A 35 3.67 7.12 -5.02
N ASP A 36 2.47 6.83 -4.51
CA ASP A 36 1.97 7.40 -3.26
C ASP A 36 2.76 6.89 -2.05
N ALA A 37 3.14 5.62 -2.02
CA ALA A 37 3.97 5.05 -0.96
C ALA A 37 5.35 5.73 -0.90
N ILE A 38 5.98 6.01 -2.05
CA ILE A 38 7.24 6.77 -2.11
C ILE A 38 7.06 8.17 -1.52
N GLN A 39 5.95 8.86 -1.85
CA GLN A 39 5.67 10.18 -1.31
C GLN A 39 5.42 10.14 0.20
N LEU A 40 4.67 9.15 0.69
CA LEU A 40 4.40 8.94 2.10
C LEU A 40 5.69 8.66 2.88
N VAL A 41 6.53 7.74 2.40
CA VAL A 41 7.81 7.40 3.05
C VAL A 41 8.67 8.64 3.22
N ARG A 42 8.73 9.49 2.18
CA ARG A 42 9.45 10.77 2.26
C ARG A 42 8.83 11.75 3.26
N SER A 43 7.50 11.81 3.36
CA SER A 43 6.82 12.75 4.27
C SER A 43 6.95 12.36 5.75
N ILE A 44 7.07 11.07 6.04
CA ILE A 44 7.31 10.56 7.41
C ILE A 44 8.80 10.53 7.79
N GLY A 45 9.69 11.04 6.94
CA GLY A 45 11.13 11.15 7.21
C GLY A 45 11.94 9.89 6.93
N GLU A 46 11.32 8.87 6.33
CA GLU A 46 11.97 7.62 5.97
C GLU A 46 12.55 7.66 4.56
N ARG A 47 13.51 6.77 4.29
CA ARG A 47 14.25 6.72 3.00
C ARG A 47 14.11 5.40 2.27
N LEU A 48 13.72 4.34 2.96
CA LEU A 48 13.63 2.99 2.41
C LEU A 48 12.17 2.61 2.28
N LEU A 49 11.83 2.05 1.12
CA LEU A 49 10.54 1.44 0.85
C LEU A 49 10.81 0.09 0.20
N TRP A 50 10.22 -0.95 0.77
CA TRP A 50 10.24 -2.28 0.17
C TRP A 50 8.92 -2.53 -0.56
N VAL A 51 9.00 -2.97 -1.82
CA VAL A 51 7.84 -3.33 -2.65
C VAL A 51 8.16 -4.66 -3.32
N ASP A 52 7.29 -5.65 -3.14
CA ASP A 52 7.48 -7.01 -3.65
C ASP A 52 7.83 -7.05 -5.15
N SER A 53 7.10 -6.32 -5.98
CA SER A 53 7.30 -6.24 -7.42
C SER A 53 8.62 -5.60 -7.82
N LEU A 54 9.23 -4.77 -6.97
CA LEU A 54 10.47 -4.03 -7.27
C LEU A 54 11.69 -4.55 -6.52
N CYS A 55 11.50 -5.31 -5.45
CA CYS A 55 12.57 -5.84 -4.60
C CYS A 55 12.79 -7.35 -4.79
N ILE A 56 11.85 -8.05 -5.42
CA ILE A 56 11.97 -9.47 -5.75
C ILE A 56 12.07 -9.64 -7.25
N VAL A 57 13.07 -10.39 -7.70
CA VAL A 57 13.24 -10.78 -9.10
C VAL A 57 12.08 -11.69 -9.52
N GLN A 58 11.23 -11.22 -10.43
CA GLN A 58 9.96 -11.86 -10.76
C GLN A 58 10.09 -13.01 -11.77
N ASP A 59 11.12 -12.98 -12.63
CA ASP A 59 11.35 -13.94 -13.71
C ASP A 59 12.29 -15.10 -13.34
N ASN A 60 12.79 -15.13 -12.09
CA ASN A 60 13.61 -16.21 -11.56
C ASN A 60 12.88 -16.94 -10.42
N ALA A 61 12.31 -18.12 -10.71
CA ALA A 61 11.50 -18.86 -9.75
C ALA A 61 12.25 -19.25 -8.46
N GLN A 62 13.53 -19.62 -8.59
CA GLN A 62 14.34 -20.03 -7.43
C GLN A 62 14.60 -18.84 -6.51
N THR A 63 15.08 -17.73 -7.06
CA THR A 63 15.34 -16.49 -6.31
C THR A 63 14.05 -15.95 -5.69
N LYS A 64 12.96 -15.97 -6.45
CA LYS A 64 11.64 -15.56 -5.99
C LYS A 64 11.17 -16.39 -4.79
N HIS A 65 11.29 -17.71 -4.86
CA HIS A 65 10.92 -18.59 -3.75
C HIS A 65 11.76 -18.28 -2.50
N THR A 66 13.07 -18.10 -2.63
CA THR A 66 13.93 -17.75 -1.49
C THR A 66 13.53 -16.43 -0.84
N GLN A 67 13.20 -15.40 -1.62
CA GLN A 67 12.74 -14.12 -1.09
C GLN A 67 11.38 -14.24 -0.41
N ILE A 68 10.45 -14.99 -1.00
CA ILE A 68 9.13 -15.26 -0.40
C ILE A 68 9.27 -15.98 0.94
N SER A 69 10.22 -16.90 1.06
CA SER A 69 10.51 -17.60 2.32
C SER A 69 11.05 -16.70 3.42
N ASN A 70 11.49 -15.47 3.11
CA ASN A 70 12.00 -14.49 4.07
C ASN A 70 11.00 -13.34 4.34
N MET A 71 9.76 -13.44 3.87
CA MET A 71 8.75 -12.38 4.03
C MET A 71 8.43 -12.09 5.50
N ASP A 72 8.53 -13.10 6.35
CA ASP A 72 8.38 -12.97 7.79
C ASP A 72 9.44 -12.03 8.40
N LEU A 73 10.69 -12.16 7.97
CA LEU A 73 11.78 -11.27 8.38
C LEU A 73 11.56 -9.85 7.85
N ILE A 74 11.10 -9.71 6.60
CA ILE A 74 10.84 -8.40 5.99
C ILE A 74 9.77 -7.65 6.80
N TYR A 75 8.63 -8.29 7.11
CA TYR A 75 7.58 -7.63 7.88
C TYR A 75 8.00 -7.38 9.33
N SER A 76 8.63 -8.33 10.00
CA SER A 76 9.05 -8.17 11.41
C SER A 76 10.11 -7.10 11.64
N HIS A 77 10.93 -6.80 10.63
CA HIS A 77 11.97 -5.76 10.71
C HIS A 77 11.55 -4.45 10.02
N ALA A 78 10.36 -4.38 9.43
CA ALA A 78 9.84 -3.14 8.87
C ALA A 78 9.51 -2.13 9.99
N ILE A 79 9.80 -0.85 9.75
CA ILE A 79 9.39 0.24 10.66
C ILE A 79 7.86 0.30 10.76
N CYS A 80 7.20 0.18 9.61
CA CYS A 80 5.76 0.00 9.49
C CYS A 80 5.41 -0.60 8.12
N THR A 81 4.24 -1.23 8.04
CA THR A 81 3.65 -1.69 6.78
C THR A 81 2.53 -0.75 6.35
N ILE A 82 2.56 -0.33 5.08
CA ILE A 82 1.55 0.55 4.47
C ILE A 82 0.44 -0.34 3.90
N VAL A 83 -0.78 -0.17 4.40
CA VAL A 83 -1.93 -1.00 4.01
C VAL A 83 -2.97 -0.15 3.29
N ASN A 84 -3.15 -0.38 1.99
CA ASN A 84 -4.19 0.27 1.20
C ASN A 84 -5.53 -0.47 1.30
N VAL A 85 -6.28 -0.24 2.39
CA VAL A 85 -7.59 -0.87 2.62
C VAL A 85 -8.65 -0.34 1.65
N ALA A 86 -8.54 0.95 1.28
CA ALA A 86 -9.44 1.60 0.33
C ALA A 86 -9.27 1.13 -1.12
N GLY A 87 -8.11 0.54 -1.44
CA GLY A 87 -7.77 0.11 -2.78
C GLY A 87 -8.38 -1.23 -3.17
N THR A 88 -8.71 -1.38 -4.45
CA THR A 88 -9.18 -2.64 -5.02
C THR A 88 -8.15 -3.30 -5.95
N ASN A 89 -7.12 -2.57 -6.35
CA ASN A 89 -6.03 -3.03 -7.21
C ASN A 89 -4.75 -2.18 -7.02
N ALA A 90 -3.67 -2.53 -7.73
CA ALA A 90 -2.38 -1.83 -7.65
C ALA A 90 -2.43 -0.37 -8.13
N ASP A 91 -3.39 -0.02 -9.00
CA ASP A 91 -3.61 1.34 -9.49
C ASP A 91 -4.52 2.19 -8.59
N SER A 92 -5.00 1.63 -7.49
CA SER A 92 -5.74 2.39 -6.49
C SER A 92 -4.78 3.30 -5.71
N PRO A 93 -5.02 4.62 -5.64
CA PRO A 93 -4.17 5.53 -4.88
C PRO A 93 -4.27 5.27 -3.36
N LEU A 94 -3.30 5.79 -2.60
CA LEU A 94 -3.39 5.82 -1.13
C LEU A 94 -4.26 7.01 -0.71
N SER A 95 -5.40 6.72 -0.09
CA SER A 95 -6.41 7.72 0.29
C SER A 95 -5.89 8.75 1.30
N GLY A 96 -5.72 9.99 0.86
CA GLY A 96 -5.23 11.11 1.66
C GLY A 96 -3.76 11.47 1.43
N VAL A 97 -3.03 10.73 0.58
CA VAL A 97 -1.64 11.09 0.22
C VAL A 97 -1.62 12.20 -0.84
N GLN A 98 -2.46 12.07 -1.88
CA GLN A 98 -2.63 13.12 -2.88
C GLN A 98 -3.81 14.03 -2.53
N PRO A 99 -3.76 15.33 -2.87
CA PRO A 99 -4.91 16.22 -2.77
C PRO A 99 -6.14 15.63 -3.48
N GLY A 100 -7.28 15.60 -2.79
CA GLY A 100 -8.54 15.07 -3.34
C GLY A 100 -8.65 13.54 -3.43
N SER A 101 -7.63 12.78 -3.02
CA SER A 101 -7.69 11.30 -3.00
C SER A 101 -8.53 10.72 -1.86
N ARG A 102 -8.94 11.56 -0.89
CA ARG A 102 -9.85 11.21 0.19
C ARG A 102 -11.09 12.12 0.11
N PRO A 103 -12.31 11.58 0.14
CA PRO A 103 -13.52 12.37 0.27
C PRO A 103 -13.47 13.25 1.52
N ALA A 104 -13.98 14.48 1.44
CA ALA A 104 -14.13 15.29 2.63
C ALA A 104 -15.10 14.60 3.59
N MET A 105 -14.67 14.36 4.83
CA MET A 105 -15.58 13.87 5.86
C MET A 105 -16.60 14.97 6.15
N VAL A 106 -17.84 14.74 5.73
CA VAL A 106 -18.93 15.68 6.01
C VAL A 106 -19.38 15.43 7.44
N ASP A 107 -19.17 16.44 8.29
CA ASP A 107 -19.70 16.48 9.66
C ASP A 107 -21.23 16.53 9.61
N LEU A 108 -21.88 15.38 9.43
CA LEU A 108 -23.34 15.30 9.40
C LEU A 108 -23.86 15.29 10.85
N LYS A 109 -24.22 16.48 11.31
CA LYS A 109 -24.87 16.70 12.61
C LYS A 109 -26.35 16.99 12.37
N VAL A 110 -27.23 16.10 12.82
CA VAL A 110 -28.68 16.26 12.70
C VAL A 110 -29.26 16.49 14.09
N ARG A 111 -29.95 17.61 14.29
CA ARG A 111 -30.71 17.84 15.52
C ARG A 111 -32.03 17.08 15.43
N PHE A 112 -32.30 16.20 16.38
CA PHE A 112 -33.56 15.50 16.52
C PHE A 112 -34.09 15.71 17.94
N LYS A 113 -35.15 16.52 18.06
CA LYS A 113 -35.68 17.01 19.34
C LYS A 113 -34.59 17.73 20.15
N ASP A 114 -34.33 17.26 21.37
CA ASP A 114 -33.33 17.71 22.33
C ASP A 114 -31.95 17.04 22.14
N LYS A 115 -31.81 16.17 21.13
CA LYS A 115 -30.58 15.41 20.86
C LYS A 115 -29.88 15.87 19.58
N ILE A 116 -28.56 15.68 19.55
CA ILE A 116 -27.74 15.84 18.35
C ILE A 116 -27.27 14.45 17.94
N LEU A 117 -27.65 14.03 16.74
CA LEU A 117 -27.14 12.82 16.08
C LEU A 117 -25.92 13.21 15.27
N ILE A 118 -24.84 12.45 15.40
CA ILE A 118 -23.59 12.65 14.68
C ILE A 118 -23.29 11.36 13.92
N VAL A 119 -23.05 11.45 12.62
CA VAL A 119 -22.56 10.31 11.85
C VAL A 119 -21.09 10.11 12.16
N GLN A 120 -20.74 8.92 12.64
CA GLN A 120 -19.35 8.50 12.79
C GLN A 120 -18.96 7.59 11.63
N PRO A 121 -17.71 7.70 11.13
CA PRO A 121 -17.19 6.72 10.19
C PRO A 121 -17.19 5.33 10.83
N PRO A 122 -17.30 4.26 10.03
CA PRO A 122 -17.22 2.90 10.54
C PRO A 122 -15.87 2.65 11.22
N ASP A 123 -15.85 1.77 12.22
CA ASP A 123 -14.61 1.36 12.85
C ASP A 123 -13.71 0.56 11.89
N LEU A 124 -12.42 0.45 12.24
CA LEU A 124 -11.44 -0.22 11.39
C LEU A 124 -11.77 -1.69 11.14
N CYS A 125 -12.32 -2.41 12.12
CA CYS A 125 -12.68 -3.83 11.96
C CYS A 125 -13.77 -3.98 10.89
N HIS A 126 -14.78 -3.10 10.92
CA HIS A 126 -15.84 -3.07 9.92
C HIS A 126 -15.30 -2.73 8.52
N ILE A 127 -14.40 -1.74 8.42
CA ILE A 127 -13.79 -1.38 7.14
C ILE A 127 -12.95 -2.53 6.58
N LEU A 128 -12.13 -3.17 7.42
CA LEU A 128 -11.27 -4.30 7.01
C LEU A 128 -12.11 -5.48 6.52
N ALA A 129 -13.16 -5.86 7.25
CA ALA A 129 -14.01 -7.00 6.91
C ALA A 129 -14.64 -6.92 5.51
N GLY A 130 -14.90 -5.71 5.01
CA GLY A 130 -15.43 -5.47 3.66
C GLY A 130 -14.37 -5.24 2.58
N SER A 131 -13.08 -5.27 2.91
CA SER A 131 -12.01 -4.85 2.00
C SER A 131 -11.50 -5.98 1.11
N VAL A 132 -11.03 -5.63 -0.09
CA VAL A 132 -10.30 -6.57 -0.96
C VAL A 132 -9.03 -7.07 -0.26
N TYR A 133 -8.45 -6.24 0.60
CA TYR A 133 -7.27 -6.56 1.41
C TYR A 133 -7.46 -7.89 2.18
N GLU A 134 -8.51 -8.03 2.99
CA GLU A 134 -8.76 -9.26 3.79
C GLU A 134 -9.00 -10.51 2.93
N THR A 135 -9.27 -10.39 1.63
CA THR A 135 -9.42 -11.55 0.73
C THR A 135 -8.08 -12.14 0.28
N ARG A 136 -6.96 -11.43 0.49
CA ARG A 136 -5.62 -11.86 0.06
C ARG A 136 -4.93 -12.64 1.19
N GLY A 137 -4.45 -13.85 0.90
CA GLY A 137 -3.82 -14.73 1.91
C GLY A 137 -2.59 -14.15 2.61
N TRP A 138 -1.88 -13.19 2.01
CA TRP A 138 -0.66 -12.60 2.57
C TRP A 138 -0.92 -11.56 3.67
N THR A 139 -2.13 -11.04 3.79
CA THR A 139 -2.46 -9.96 4.73
C THR A 139 -2.38 -10.38 6.19
N PHE A 140 -2.52 -11.67 6.47
CA PHE A 140 -2.29 -12.20 7.81
C PHE A 140 -0.84 -11.96 8.26
N GLN A 141 0.14 -12.28 7.40
CA GLN A 141 1.56 -12.07 7.71
C GLN A 141 1.89 -10.59 7.84
N GLU A 142 1.39 -9.77 6.91
CA GLU A 142 1.54 -8.31 6.95
C GLU A 142 1.05 -7.76 8.30
N ARG A 143 -0.14 -8.14 8.75
CA ARG A 143 -0.73 -7.61 9.98
C ARG A 143 -0.05 -8.12 11.25
N ILE A 144 0.24 -9.41 11.33
CA ILE A 144 0.68 -10.03 12.59
C ILE A 144 2.19 -9.88 12.83
N LEU A 145 2.98 -9.81 11.77
CA LEU A 145 4.44 -9.74 11.87
C LEU A 145 4.95 -8.30 11.89
N SER A 146 4.24 -7.37 11.25
CA SER A 146 4.67 -5.98 11.24
C SER A 146 4.56 -5.33 12.63
N PRO A 147 5.61 -4.65 13.13
CA PRO A 147 5.55 -3.92 14.38
C PRO A 147 4.47 -2.84 14.41
N ARG A 148 4.19 -2.23 13.25
CA ARG A 148 3.17 -1.20 13.05
C ARG A 148 2.55 -1.34 11.66
N CYS A 149 1.26 -1.03 11.55
CA CYS A 149 0.56 -0.92 10.27
C CYS A 149 -0.09 0.46 10.15
N ILE A 150 0.06 1.09 8.97
CA ILE A 150 -0.62 2.34 8.64
C ILE A 150 -1.73 2.00 7.63
N TYR A 151 -2.98 2.07 8.10
CA TYR A 151 -4.15 1.74 7.30
C TYR A 151 -4.69 2.98 6.58
N PHE A 152 -4.76 2.91 5.25
CA PHE A 152 -5.39 3.92 4.40
C PHE A 152 -6.82 3.48 4.08
N THR A 153 -7.78 4.13 4.74
CA THR A 153 -9.21 3.85 4.65
C THR A 153 -9.94 4.79 3.67
N PRO A 154 -11.14 4.43 3.18
CA PRO A 154 -11.93 5.28 2.26
C PRO A 154 -12.45 6.59 2.88
N TRP A 155 -12.48 6.65 4.22
CA TRP A 155 -12.96 7.77 5.04
C TRP A 155 -11.79 8.37 5.81
#